data_AF-A0A965WP86-F1
#
_entry.id   AF-A0A965WP86-F1
#
_cell.length_a   1.000
_cell.length_b   1.000
_cell.length_c   1.000
_cell.angle_alpha   90.00
_cell.angle_beta   90.00
_cell.angle_gamma   90.00
#
_symmetry.space_group_name_H-M   'P 1'
#
loop_
_entity.id
_entity.type
_entity.pdbx_description
1 polymer ?
#
loop_
_entity_poly.entity_id
_entity_poly.type
_entity_poly.pdbx_seq_one_letter_code
_entity_poly.pdbx_strand_id
1 'polypeptide(L)'
;CWENFEFFKMNPEGKIEKPSKPLPVRLFEIKLEKLNIAEDQKNNQIAGETIQKLKEDIAKLPQNNVVILDAKSKLDRLDEVFWQRLDENRKIFLQKEIAPLMRARTGEDYKAMSFELRVIAYSIAKLKNETLQTEQIKKSETLEEVIIEMVSDLPLSVNIVAKEKDLIEEILHNGYLVKAGEKDLETLIQKIAPLMKYREEGIKPDQDSLDLRDITSKKEFIKFGPANERITIQKYREKVEALIKKLEEENDILKKIKDGAEITQDEVEELANNLLKFDPYPTEENLQKAYDARKVRFLDLIKYIMGIGGLVTFSEKVSEAFAEFIADNNNLSSNQIQFLIVLRDFIIQNGSLSKKDLVNEPFTKLHNRGFLGLFDPAMQTKILLFTNKILDHAELRP
;
A
#
# COMPACT_ATOMS: atom_id res chain seq x y z
N CYS A 1 22.69 15.47 -6.81
CA CYS A 1 22.40 15.31 -5.38
C CYS A 1 23.13 16.36 -4.53
N TRP A 2 22.86 17.66 -4.75
CA TRP A 2 23.50 18.75 -4.00
C TRP A 2 22.51 19.65 -3.25
N GLU A 3 21.21 19.30 -3.21
CA GLU A 3 20.18 20.13 -2.56
C GLU A 3 19.92 19.75 -1.09
N ASN A 4 20.36 18.58 -0.63
CA ASN A 4 20.10 18.15 0.75
C ASN A 4 20.98 18.88 1.78
N PHE A 5 22.22 19.23 1.43
CA PHE A 5 23.16 19.83 2.40
C PHE A 5 22.86 21.31 2.70
N GLU A 6 22.22 22.04 1.79
CA GLU A 6 21.75 23.40 2.09
C GLU A 6 20.59 23.39 3.09
N PHE A 7 19.71 22.39 3.02
CA PHE A 7 18.57 22.26 3.94
C PHE A 7 19.01 22.08 5.40
N PHE A 8 20.07 21.31 5.66
CA PHE A 8 20.59 21.05 7.01
C PHE A 8 21.49 22.16 7.57
N LYS A 9 22.17 22.93 6.71
CA LYS A 9 22.89 24.13 7.15
C LYS A 9 21.95 25.28 7.51
N MET A 10 20.75 25.30 6.92
CA MET A 10 19.71 26.30 7.19
C MET A 10 18.78 25.93 8.38
N ASN A 11 18.71 24.65 8.77
CA ASN A 11 17.90 24.16 9.90
C ASN A 11 18.72 23.28 10.86
N PRO A 12 19.52 23.87 11.78
CA PRO A 12 20.44 23.14 12.65
C PRO A 12 19.76 22.17 13.65
N GLU A 13 18.45 22.30 13.87
CA GLU A 13 17.67 21.40 14.74
C GLU A 13 17.00 20.23 13.98
N GLY A 14 17.22 20.11 12.67
CA GLY A 14 16.48 19.17 11.82
C GLY A 14 15.02 19.60 11.60
N LYS A 15 14.22 18.76 10.92
CA LYS A 15 12.76 18.93 10.94
C LYS A 15 12.30 18.60 12.36
N ILE A 16 11.87 19.61 13.11
CA ILE A 16 11.11 19.38 14.35
C ILE A 16 9.86 18.59 13.92
N GLU A 17 9.84 17.29 14.20
CA GLU A 17 8.65 16.48 14.04
C GLU A 17 7.59 17.04 14.97
N LYS A 18 6.68 17.85 14.42
CA LYS A 18 5.49 18.26 15.17
C LYS A 18 4.75 16.96 15.51
N PRO A 19 4.52 16.65 16.79
CA PRO A 19 3.78 15.44 17.15
C PRO A 19 2.44 15.47 16.40
N SER A 20 2.20 14.44 15.57
CA SER A 20 0.97 14.31 14.81
C SER A 20 -0.20 14.29 15.78
N LYS A 21 -1.22 15.13 15.54
CA LYS A 21 -2.39 15.18 16.43
C LYS A 21 -3.02 13.78 16.53
N PRO A 22 -3.46 13.34 17.73
CA PRO A 22 -4.13 12.05 17.89
C PRO A 22 -5.34 11.91 16.96
N LEU A 23 -5.58 10.70 16.46
CA LEU A 23 -6.62 10.44 15.48
C LEU A 23 -8.04 10.85 15.95
N PRO A 24 -8.47 10.58 17.20
CA PRO A 24 -9.78 11.04 17.67
C PRO A 24 -9.91 12.57 17.68
N VAL A 25 -8.81 13.30 17.93
CA VAL A 25 -8.78 14.77 17.88
C VAL A 25 -8.97 15.24 16.44
N ARG A 26 -8.24 14.63 15.50
CA ARG A 26 -8.36 14.94 14.07
C ARG A 26 -9.76 14.65 13.53
N LEU A 27 -10.38 13.57 13.98
CA LEU A 27 -11.73 13.18 13.58
C LEU A 27 -12.79 14.17 14.09
N PHE A 28 -12.61 14.69 15.31
CA PHE A 28 -13.48 15.75 15.82
C PHE A 28 -13.28 17.07 15.06
N GLU A 29 -12.02 17.44 14.79
CA GLU A 29 -11.68 18.64 14.02
C GLU A 29 -12.23 18.60 12.59
N ILE A 30 -12.14 17.46 11.90
CA ILE A 30 -12.65 17.35 10.52
C ILE A 30 -14.19 17.37 10.46
N LYS A 31 -14.88 16.87 11.50
CA LYS A 31 -16.34 17.04 11.64
C LYS A 31 -16.72 18.50 11.85
N LEU A 32 -15.95 19.27 12.63
CA LEU A 32 -16.14 20.72 12.76
C LEU A 32 -15.91 21.45 11.43
N GLU A 33 -14.90 21.05 10.65
CA GLU A 33 -14.69 21.60 9.31
C GLU A 33 -15.89 21.31 8.40
N LYS A 34 -16.39 20.08 8.39
CA LYS A 34 -17.58 19.69 7.64
C LYS A 34 -18.81 20.51 8.04
N LEU A 35 -18.98 20.77 9.33
CA LEU A 35 -20.08 21.61 9.83
C LEU A 35 -20.01 23.04 9.27
N ASN A 36 -18.82 23.66 9.26
CA ASN A 36 -18.65 24.99 8.69
C ASN A 36 -19.01 25.03 7.21
N ILE A 37 -18.55 24.05 6.43
CA ILE A 37 -18.86 23.96 4.99
C ILE A 37 -20.36 23.78 4.78
N ALA A 38 -21.01 22.92 5.57
CA ALA A 38 -22.44 22.69 5.48
C ALA A 38 -23.25 23.97 5.78
N GLU A 39 -22.84 24.75 6.78
CA GLU A 39 -23.47 26.03 7.13
C GLU A 39 -23.23 27.10 6.06
N ASP A 40 -22.00 27.20 5.50
CA ASP A 40 -21.67 28.11 4.39
C ASP A 40 -22.55 27.83 3.16
N GLN A 41 -22.84 26.55 2.90
CA GLN A 41 -23.74 26.10 1.84
C GLN A 41 -25.23 26.13 2.21
N LYS A 42 -25.57 26.57 3.43
CA LYS A 42 -26.95 26.58 3.97
C LYS A 42 -27.63 25.22 3.97
N ASN A 43 -26.85 24.14 4.06
CA ASN A 43 -27.36 22.77 4.13
C ASN A 43 -27.64 22.38 5.59
N ASN A 44 -28.81 22.79 6.08
CA ASN A 44 -29.23 22.57 7.47
C ASN A 44 -29.33 21.09 7.85
N GLN A 45 -29.57 20.20 6.88
CA GLN A 45 -29.66 18.76 7.16
C GLN A 45 -28.28 18.20 7.52
N ILE A 46 -27.26 18.44 6.67
CA ILE A 46 -25.88 17.99 6.93
C ILE A 46 -25.34 18.63 8.21
N ALA A 47 -25.63 19.91 8.43
CA ALA A 47 -25.22 20.61 9.65
C ALA A 47 -25.80 19.96 10.91
N GLY A 48 -27.11 19.67 10.92
CA GLY A 48 -27.79 18.99 12.03
C GLY A 48 -27.24 17.58 12.31
N GLU A 49 -27.06 16.78 11.25
CA GLU A 49 -26.46 15.44 11.36
C GLU A 49 -25.02 15.48 11.89
N THR A 50 -24.23 16.48 11.47
CA THR A 50 -22.85 16.65 11.91
C THR A 50 -22.76 17.11 13.37
N ILE A 51 -23.65 18.01 13.80
CA ILE A 51 -23.78 18.42 15.22
C ILE A 51 -24.10 17.22 16.10
N GLN A 52 -25.00 16.35 15.66
CA GLN A 52 -25.36 15.15 16.42
C GLN A 52 -24.14 14.21 16.59
N LYS A 53 -23.33 14.01 15.55
CA LYS A 53 -22.10 13.21 15.63
C LYS A 53 -21.06 13.83 16.57
N LEU A 54 -20.93 15.16 16.58
CA LEU A 54 -20.04 15.86 17.52
C LEU A 54 -20.49 15.64 18.98
N LYS A 55 -21.80 15.68 19.26
CA LYS A 55 -22.34 15.35 20.58
C LYS A 55 -22.04 13.90 20.97
N GLU A 56 -22.19 12.97 20.05
CA GLU A 56 -21.89 11.55 20.28
C GLU A 56 -20.41 11.30 20.58
N ASP A 57 -19.49 11.99 19.89
CA ASP A 57 -18.06 11.91 20.17
C ASP A 57 -17.71 12.43 21.57
N ILE A 58 -18.38 13.50 22.03
CA ILE A 58 -18.20 14.06 23.38
C ILE A 58 -18.79 13.12 24.44
N ALA A 59 -19.93 12.48 24.17
CA ALA A 59 -20.54 11.52 25.07
C ALA A 59 -19.67 10.27 25.30
N LYS A 60 -18.81 9.92 24.34
CA LYS A 60 -17.85 8.81 24.45
C LYS A 60 -16.61 9.12 25.30
N LEU A 61 -16.46 10.35 25.81
CA LEU A 61 -15.33 10.71 26.69
C LEU A 61 -15.44 9.98 28.05
N PRO A 62 -14.35 9.37 28.54
CA PRO A 62 -14.38 8.64 29.80
C PRO A 62 -14.50 9.61 30.99
N GLN A 63 -15.64 9.55 31.69
CA GLN A 63 -15.99 10.45 32.79
C GLN A 63 -15.01 10.41 33.97
N ASN A 64 -14.36 9.25 34.20
CA ASN A 64 -13.43 9.04 35.32
C ASN A 64 -11.95 9.31 34.95
N ASN A 65 -11.67 9.88 33.78
CA ASN A 65 -10.31 10.24 33.36
C ASN A 65 -9.92 11.60 33.96
N VAL A 66 -8.71 11.71 34.51
CA VAL A 66 -8.21 12.95 35.16
C VAL A 66 -8.31 14.17 34.24
N VAL A 67 -7.95 14.02 32.96
CA VAL A 67 -8.01 15.12 31.97
C VAL A 67 -9.46 15.58 31.74
N ILE A 68 -10.42 14.65 31.81
CA ILE A 68 -11.84 14.92 31.63
C ILE A 68 -12.44 15.54 32.90
N LEU A 69 -12.04 15.08 34.07
CA LEU A 69 -12.44 15.65 35.37
C LEU A 69 -11.98 17.11 35.49
N ASP A 70 -10.73 17.41 35.14
CA ASP A 70 -10.18 18.78 35.13
C ASP A 70 -10.92 19.68 34.13
N ALA A 71 -11.38 19.10 33.01
CA ALA A 71 -12.13 19.80 31.98
C ALA A 71 -13.67 19.79 32.19
N LYS A 72 -14.18 19.24 33.29
CA LYS A 72 -15.62 19.05 33.52
C LYS A 72 -16.42 20.35 33.40
N SER A 73 -15.92 21.43 34.01
CA SER A 73 -16.55 22.75 33.92
C SER A 73 -16.65 23.32 32.49
N LYS A 74 -15.83 22.84 31.55
CA LYS A 74 -15.89 23.19 30.13
C LYS A 74 -16.91 22.33 29.40
N LEU A 75 -16.99 21.03 29.75
CA LEU A 75 -17.95 20.09 29.19
C LEU A 75 -19.38 20.40 29.63
N ASP A 76 -19.58 20.81 30.89
CA ASP A 76 -20.89 21.18 31.44
C ASP A 76 -21.51 22.40 30.72
N ARG A 77 -20.71 23.20 30.01
CA ARG A 77 -21.19 24.32 29.18
C ARG A 77 -21.85 23.87 27.88
N LEU A 78 -21.70 22.61 27.48
CA LEU A 78 -22.18 22.07 26.20
C LEU A 78 -23.64 21.60 26.30
N ASP A 79 -24.53 22.43 26.85
CA ASP A 79 -25.95 22.16 27.02
C ASP A 79 -26.74 22.33 25.71
N GLU A 80 -28.06 22.06 25.72
CA GLU A 80 -28.88 22.22 24.51
C GLU A 80 -28.84 23.66 23.95
N VAL A 81 -28.76 24.66 24.82
CA VAL A 81 -28.68 26.08 24.43
C VAL A 81 -27.34 26.38 23.74
N PHE A 82 -26.26 25.71 24.14
CA PHE A 82 -24.95 25.77 23.49
C PHE A 82 -25.06 25.38 22.01
N TRP A 83 -25.70 24.24 21.75
CA TRP A 83 -25.83 23.69 20.40
C TRP A 83 -26.89 24.40 19.55
N GLN A 84 -27.96 24.93 20.16
CA GLN A 84 -28.98 25.69 19.42
C GLN A 84 -28.49 27.04 18.90
N ARG A 85 -27.49 27.65 19.56
CA ARG A 85 -26.92 28.95 19.14
C ARG A 85 -25.43 28.81 18.83
N LEU A 86 -25.06 27.82 18.03
CA LEU A 86 -23.67 27.53 17.70
C LEU A 86 -23.07 28.61 16.77
N ASP A 87 -22.52 29.67 17.36
CA ASP A 87 -21.81 30.73 16.63
C ASP A 87 -20.31 30.43 16.45
N GLU A 88 -19.61 31.27 15.68
CA GLU A 88 -18.17 31.12 15.42
C GLU A 88 -17.33 31.03 16.70
N ASN A 89 -17.68 31.79 17.75
CA ASN A 89 -16.94 31.75 19.02
C ASN A 89 -17.10 30.40 19.71
N ARG A 90 -18.31 29.82 19.68
CA ARG A 90 -18.59 28.49 20.22
C ARG A 90 -17.91 27.39 19.41
N LYS A 91 -17.82 27.52 18.09
CA LYS A 91 -17.05 26.59 17.26
C LYS A 91 -15.55 26.67 17.55
N ILE A 92 -15.00 27.87 17.72
CA ILE A 92 -13.61 28.07 18.16
C ILE A 92 -13.39 27.44 19.54
N PHE A 93 -14.35 27.56 20.46
CA PHE A 93 -14.31 26.88 21.75
C PHE A 93 -14.30 25.35 21.60
N LEU A 94 -15.17 24.78 20.75
CA LEU A 94 -15.15 23.35 20.45
C LEU A 94 -13.78 22.91 19.89
N GLN A 95 -13.18 23.70 18.99
CA GLN A 95 -11.89 23.39 18.39
C GLN A 95 -10.72 23.49 19.37
N LYS A 96 -10.66 24.54 20.20
CA LYS A 96 -9.51 24.83 21.06
C LYS A 96 -9.57 24.14 22.42
N GLU A 97 -10.76 24.00 22.99
CA GLU A 97 -10.94 23.54 24.36
C GLU A 97 -11.47 22.11 24.42
N ILE A 98 -12.34 21.70 23.49
CA ILE A 98 -13.01 20.39 23.53
C ILE A 98 -12.29 19.36 22.65
N ALA A 99 -11.89 19.71 21.43
CA ALA A 99 -11.20 18.79 20.53
C ALA A 99 -9.95 18.14 21.16
N PRO A 100 -9.09 18.86 21.91
CA PRO A 100 -7.93 18.24 22.55
C PRO A 100 -8.29 17.16 23.58
N LEU A 101 -9.49 17.22 24.18
CA LEU A 101 -9.97 16.22 25.15
C LEU A 101 -10.26 14.86 24.50
N MET A 102 -10.48 14.83 23.19
CA MET A 102 -10.73 13.59 22.44
C MET A 102 -9.57 12.60 22.53
N ARG A 103 -8.35 13.07 22.86
CA ARG A 103 -7.20 12.20 23.14
C ARG A 103 -7.42 11.24 24.31
N ALA A 104 -8.38 11.54 25.19
CA ALA A 104 -8.71 10.71 26.32
C ALA A 104 -9.62 9.52 25.96
N ARG A 105 -10.16 9.45 24.73
CA ARG A 105 -10.96 8.30 24.28
C ARG A 105 -10.11 7.02 24.30
N THR A 106 -10.72 5.92 24.76
CA THR A 106 -10.06 4.61 24.92
C THR A 106 -10.91 3.51 24.29
N GLY A 107 -10.28 2.39 23.90
CA GLY A 107 -10.99 1.24 23.32
C GLY A 107 -11.49 1.46 21.88
N GLU A 108 -10.98 2.46 21.20
CA GLU A 108 -11.39 2.82 19.83
C GLU A 108 -10.65 1.98 18.79
N ASP A 109 -11.35 1.63 17.71
CA ASP A 109 -10.73 1.00 16.55
C ASP A 109 -10.08 2.07 15.67
N TYR A 110 -8.76 2.22 15.80
CA TYR A 110 -7.98 3.21 15.03
C TYR A 110 -8.06 2.98 13.52
N LYS A 111 -8.20 1.72 13.06
CA LYS A 111 -8.32 1.41 11.63
C LYS A 111 -9.68 1.89 11.12
N ALA A 112 -10.75 1.65 11.88
CA ALA A 112 -12.09 2.18 11.57
C ALA A 112 -12.12 3.71 11.57
N MET A 113 -11.56 4.36 12.60
CA MET A 113 -11.48 5.83 12.67
C MET A 113 -10.67 6.44 11.52
N SER A 114 -9.59 5.78 11.11
CA SER A 114 -8.78 6.27 10.00
C SER A 114 -9.55 6.21 8.69
N PHE A 115 -10.39 5.19 8.50
CA PHE A 115 -11.26 5.09 7.34
C PHE A 115 -12.38 6.14 7.39
N GLU A 116 -13.06 6.30 8.54
CA GLU A 116 -14.06 7.34 8.75
C GLU A 116 -13.50 8.74 8.41
N LEU A 117 -12.29 9.06 8.89
CA LEU A 117 -11.63 10.33 8.61
C LEU A 117 -11.43 10.56 7.10
N ARG A 118 -11.07 9.53 6.33
CA ARG A 118 -10.91 9.63 4.87
C ARG A 118 -12.23 9.82 4.15
N VAL A 119 -13.29 9.12 4.58
CA VAL A 119 -14.63 9.27 4.01
C VAL A 119 -15.18 10.68 4.30
N ILE A 120 -14.98 11.22 5.50
CA ILE A 120 -15.38 12.59 5.83
C ILE A 120 -14.57 13.60 4.99
N ALA A 121 -13.26 13.39 4.82
CA ALA A 121 -12.44 14.23 3.96
C ALA A 121 -12.93 14.21 2.50
N TYR A 122 -13.34 13.05 1.99
CA TYR A 122 -13.92 12.90 0.66
C TYR A 122 -15.25 13.65 0.53
N SER A 123 -16.14 13.50 1.50
CA SER A 123 -17.41 14.27 1.60
C SER A 123 -17.15 15.78 1.57
N ILE A 124 -16.20 16.27 2.36
CA ILE A 124 -15.79 17.68 2.36
C ILE A 124 -15.30 18.13 0.98
N ALA A 125 -14.47 17.34 0.32
CA ALA A 125 -13.97 17.65 -1.01
C ALA A 125 -15.12 17.70 -2.03
N LYS A 126 -16.07 16.77 -1.95
CA LYS A 126 -17.25 16.73 -2.81
C LYS A 126 -18.16 17.93 -2.60
N LEU A 127 -18.42 18.31 -1.35
CA LEU A 127 -19.19 19.52 -1.03
C LEU A 127 -18.50 20.78 -1.59
N LYS A 128 -17.17 20.89 -1.42
CA LYS A 128 -16.38 22.03 -1.94
C LYS A 128 -16.25 22.04 -3.47
N ASN A 129 -16.44 20.92 -4.16
CA ASN A 129 -16.34 20.85 -5.63
C ASN A 129 -17.42 21.67 -6.36
N GLU A 130 -18.52 22.02 -5.68
CA GLU A 130 -19.55 22.93 -6.24
C GLU A 130 -19.00 24.33 -6.57
N THR A 131 -17.82 24.70 -6.04
CA THR A 131 -17.17 26.00 -6.27
C THR A 131 -16.08 26.00 -7.36
N LEU A 132 -16.02 24.97 -8.23
CA LEU A 132 -15.22 24.91 -9.47
C LEU A 132 -13.70 25.19 -9.30
N GLN A 133 -13.03 24.52 -8.36
CA GLN A 133 -11.56 24.61 -8.21
C GLN A 133 -10.87 23.29 -8.60
N THR A 134 -9.97 23.35 -9.59
CA THR A 134 -9.22 22.20 -10.13
C THR A 134 -8.45 21.40 -9.07
N GLU A 135 -7.98 22.06 -8.00
CA GLU A 135 -7.27 21.37 -6.91
C GLU A 135 -8.18 20.50 -6.05
N GLN A 136 -9.46 20.86 -5.90
CA GLN A 136 -10.41 20.12 -5.07
C GLN A 136 -10.90 18.86 -5.77
N ILE A 137 -11.04 18.93 -7.10
CA ILE A 137 -11.35 17.78 -7.96
C ILE A 137 -10.26 16.71 -7.82
N LYS A 138 -8.99 17.12 -7.93
CA LYS A 138 -7.84 16.21 -7.75
C LYS A 138 -7.80 15.60 -6.35
N LYS A 139 -8.14 16.38 -5.31
CA LYS A 139 -8.21 15.85 -3.93
C LYS A 139 -9.34 14.85 -3.76
N SER A 140 -10.52 15.09 -4.34
CA SER A 140 -11.62 14.12 -4.30
C SER A 140 -11.25 12.83 -5.02
N GLU A 141 -10.62 12.91 -6.20
CA GLU A 141 -10.15 11.73 -6.96
C GLU A 141 -9.11 10.95 -6.15
N THR A 142 -8.13 11.64 -5.56
CA THR A 142 -7.10 11.00 -4.72
C THR A 142 -7.72 10.31 -3.51
N LEU A 143 -8.69 10.94 -2.84
CA LEU A 143 -9.35 10.35 -1.67
C LEU A 143 -10.24 9.17 -2.06
N GLU A 144 -10.89 9.23 -3.22
CA GLU A 144 -11.66 8.14 -3.80
C GLU A 144 -10.78 6.92 -4.05
N GLU A 145 -9.66 7.08 -4.74
CA GLU A 145 -8.70 6.00 -5.00
C GLU A 145 -8.24 5.33 -3.70
N VAL A 146 -7.96 6.13 -2.66
CA VAL A 146 -7.52 5.60 -1.37
C VAL A 146 -8.64 4.85 -0.64
N ILE A 147 -9.89 5.33 -0.69
CA ILE A 147 -11.03 4.62 -0.09
C ILE A 147 -11.24 3.29 -0.81
N ILE A 148 -11.19 3.29 -2.16
CA ILE A 148 -11.29 2.07 -2.98
C ILE A 148 -10.17 1.09 -2.63
N GLU A 149 -8.92 1.55 -2.49
CA GLU A 149 -7.80 0.71 -2.06
C GLU A 149 -8.09 0.04 -0.71
N MET A 150 -8.50 0.82 0.30
CA MET A 150 -8.80 0.30 1.63
C MET A 150 -9.92 -0.73 1.63
N VAL A 151 -10.95 -0.54 0.80
CA VAL A 151 -12.06 -1.50 0.64
C VAL A 151 -11.61 -2.74 -0.13
N SER A 152 -10.73 -2.60 -1.11
CA SER A 152 -10.23 -3.71 -1.94
C SER A 152 -9.35 -4.71 -1.18
N ASP A 153 -8.78 -4.27 -0.06
CA ASP A 153 -7.96 -5.05 0.87
C ASP A 153 -8.79 -5.78 1.94
N LEU A 154 -10.12 -5.69 1.89
CA LEU A 154 -10.99 -6.43 2.80
C LEU A 154 -11.14 -7.89 2.33
N PRO A 155 -10.79 -8.88 3.17
CA PRO A 155 -10.86 -10.28 2.78
C PRO A 155 -12.31 -10.78 2.79
N LEU A 156 -12.83 -11.14 1.62
CA LEU A 156 -14.16 -11.75 1.49
C LEU A 156 -14.24 -13.18 2.08
N SER A 157 -13.11 -13.78 2.44
CA SER A 157 -13.04 -15.05 3.17
C SER A 157 -13.54 -14.93 4.62
N VAL A 158 -13.53 -13.73 5.20
CA VAL A 158 -14.05 -13.48 6.55
C VAL A 158 -15.56 -13.33 6.49
N ASN A 159 -16.31 -14.23 7.13
CA ASN A 159 -17.78 -14.26 7.09
C ASN A 159 -18.45 -12.92 7.43
N ILE A 160 -17.89 -12.14 8.35
CA ILE A 160 -18.44 -10.83 8.74
C ILE A 160 -18.25 -9.80 7.62
N VAL A 161 -17.14 -9.88 6.88
CA VAL A 161 -16.87 -9.04 5.71
C VAL A 161 -17.74 -9.48 4.53
N ALA A 162 -17.87 -10.80 4.32
CA ALA A 162 -18.68 -11.38 3.25
C ALA A 162 -20.17 -10.97 3.32
N LYS A 163 -20.70 -10.65 4.51
CA LYS A 163 -22.07 -10.14 4.67
C LYS A 163 -22.30 -8.79 3.99
N GLU A 164 -21.27 -7.98 3.84
CA GLU A 164 -21.33 -6.68 3.17
C GLU A 164 -20.74 -6.74 1.75
N LYS A 165 -20.62 -7.94 1.18
CA LYS A 165 -20.01 -8.18 -0.15
C LYS A 165 -20.65 -7.32 -1.24
N ASP A 166 -21.98 -7.22 -1.28
CA ASP A 166 -22.67 -6.46 -2.32
C ASP A 166 -22.27 -4.97 -2.30
N LEU A 167 -22.16 -4.38 -1.10
CA LEU A 167 -21.71 -3.01 -0.93
C LEU A 167 -20.23 -2.86 -1.30
N ILE A 168 -19.39 -3.83 -0.93
CA ILE A 168 -17.96 -3.85 -1.30
C ILE A 168 -17.81 -3.88 -2.83
N GLU A 169 -18.52 -4.77 -3.53
CA GLU A 169 -18.47 -4.86 -5.00
C GLU A 169 -18.99 -3.59 -5.67
N GLU A 170 -20.04 -2.97 -5.13
CA GLU A 170 -20.57 -1.71 -5.64
C GLU A 170 -19.54 -0.56 -5.53
N ILE A 171 -18.82 -0.50 -4.40
CA ILE A 171 -17.74 0.47 -4.19
C ILE A 171 -16.60 0.27 -5.18
N LEU A 172 -16.20 -0.98 -5.44
CA LEU A 172 -15.05 -1.30 -6.27
C LEU A 172 -15.31 -1.15 -7.77
N HIS A 173 -16.53 -1.46 -8.24
CA HIS A 173 -16.80 -1.62 -9.67
C HIS A 173 -17.82 -0.64 -10.26
N ASN A 174 -18.76 -0.13 -9.46
CA ASN A 174 -19.92 0.60 -9.99
C ASN A 174 -19.84 2.12 -9.82
N GLY A 175 -18.69 2.63 -9.38
CA GLY A 175 -18.48 4.06 -9.12
C GLY A 175 -19.40 4.58 -8.01
N TYR A 176 -19.59 3.79 -6.95
CA TYR A 176 -20.45 4.13 -5.81
C TYR A 176 -20.12 5.51 -5.25
N LEU A 177 -18.84 5.81 -4.99
CA LEU A 177 -18.43 7.06 -4.34
C LEU A 177 -18.79 8.31 -5.17
N VAL A 178 -18.64 8.24 -6.49
CA VAL A 178 -19.04 9.31 -7.41
C VAL A 178 -20.55 9.58 -7.32
N LYS A 179 -21.37 8.53 -7.27
CA LYS A 179 -22.84 8.63 -7.21
C LYS A 179 -23.39 8.89 -5.80
N ALA A 180 -22.63 8.51 -4.77
CA ALA A 180 -23.06 8.50 -3.37
C ALA A 180 -23.39 9.90 -2.87
N GLY A 181 -24.58 10.07 -2.29
CA GLY A 181 -24.92 11.22 -1.47
C GLY A 181 -24.35 11.11 -0.05
N GLU A 182 -24.64 12.11 0.79
CA GLU A 182 -24.18 12.12 2.18
C GLU A 182 -24.70 10.95 3.02
N LYS A 183 -25.92 10.49 2.75
CA LYS A 183 -26.50 9.30 3.42
C LYS A 183 -25.80 8.00 3.02
N ASP A 184 -25.35 7.92 1.77
CA ASP A 184 -24.62 6.76 1.25
C ASP A 184 -23.21 6.72 1.85
N LEU A 185 -22.52 7.87 1.93
CA LEU A 185 -21.22 7.97 2.61
C LEU A 185 -21.32 7.66 4.11
N GLU A 186 -22.45 7.98 4.75
CA GLU A 186 -22.69 7.56 6.14
C GLU A 186 -22.90 6.06 6.25
N THR A 187 -23.67 5.48 5.33
CA THR A 187 -23.87 4.03 5.25
C THR A 187 -22.54 3.30 5.06
N LEU A 188 -21.66 3.86 4.22
CA LEU A 188 -20.29 3.40 4.03
C LEU A 188 -19.49 3.41 5.34
N ILE A 189 -19.52 4.51 6.10
CA ILE A 189 -18.84 4.60 7.40
C ILE A 189 -19.39 3.52 8.36
N GLN A 190 -20.71 3.42 8.51
CA GLN A 190 -21.33 2.51 9.48
C GLN A 190 -21.07 1.03 9.19
N LYS A 191 -21.11 0.64 7.91
CA LYS A 191 -20.96 -0.76 7.50
C LYS A 191 -19.52 -1.18 7.28
N ILE A 192 -18.71 -0.32 6.67
CA ILE A 192 -17.38 -0.69 6.19
C ILE A 192 -16.27 -0.29 7.17
N ALA A 193 -16.39 0.82 7.91
CA ALA A 193 -15.36 1.21 8.88
C ALA A 193 -15.08 0.11 9.95
N PRO A 194 -16.10 -0.55 10.55
CA PRO A 194 -15.85 -1.62 11.53
C PRO A 194 -15.17 -2.85 10.96
N LEU A 195 -15.17 -3.02 9.63
CA LEU A 195 -14.52 -4.12 8.94
C LEU A 195 -13.03 -3.86 8.70
N MET A 196 -12.59 -2.61 8.83
CA MET A 196 -11.20 -2.21 8.57
C MET A 196 -10.19 -2.92 9.47
N LYS A 197 -10.59 -3.42 10.64
CA LYS A 197 -9.74 -4.27 11.48
C LYS A 197 -9.32 -5.57 10.81
N TYR A 198 -10.16 -6.12 9.94
CA TYR A 198 -9.91 -7.34 9.17
C TYR A 198 -9.17 -7.07 7.87
N ARG A 199 -8.92 -5.80 7.53
CA ARG A 199 -8.16 -5.45 6.34
C ARG A 199 -6.81 -6.16 6.38
N GLU A 200 -6.56 -6.97 5.36
CA GLU A 200 -5.28 -7.58 5.09
C GLU A 200 -4.40 -6.49 4.45
N GLU A 201 -3.99 -5.52 5.27
CA GLU A 201 -2.91 -4.63 4.87
C GLU A 201 -1.73 -5.55 4.58
N GLY A 202 -1.36 -5.70 3.30
CA GLY A 202 -0.22 -6.52 2.90
C GLY A 202 0.91 -6.31 3.89
N ILE A 203 1.30 -7.40 4.55
CA ILE A 203 2.11 -7.46 5.78
C ILE A 203 2.90 -6.16 6.00
N LYS A 204 2.41 -5.30 6.90
CA LYS A 204 3.32 -4.37 7.55
C LYS A 204 4.15 -5.22 8.51
N PRO A 205 5.49 -5.20 8.44
CA PRO A 205 6.30 -5.90 9.41
C PRO A 205 5.86 -5.48 10.81
N ASP A 206 5.59 -6.47 11.64
CA ASP A 206 5.24 -6.29 13.04
C ASP A 206 6.30 -5.39 13.67
N GLN A 207 5.89 -4.29 14.31
CA GLN A 207 6.82 -3.32 14.89
C GLN A 207 7.51 -3.83 16.17
N ASP A 208 7.41 -5.13 16.47
CA ASP A 208 7.98 -5.77 17.66
C ASP A 208 9.21 -6.65 17.37
N SER A 209 9.69 -6.69 16.13
CA SER A 209 11.07 -7.11 15.87
C SER A 209 11.80 -5.99 15.15
N LEU A 210 12.74 -5.34 15.85
CA LEU A 210 13.81 -4.54 15.24
C LEU A 210 14.69 -5.46 14.39
N ASP A 211 14.17 -5.88 13.24
CA ASP A 211 14.96 -6.35 12.13
C ASP A 211 14.74 -5.34 11.01
N LEU A 212 15.58 -4.30 11.01
CA LEU A 212 15.65 -3.27 9.99
C LEU A 212 16.20 -3.85 8.67
N ARG A 213 15.50 -4.86 8.14
CA ARG A 213 15.56 -5.18 6.72
C ARG A 213 14.50 -4.32 6.09
N ASP A 214 14.98 -3.23 5.53
CA ASP A 214 14.26 -2.27 4.72
C ASP A 214 13.79 -2.98 3.45
N ILE A 215 12.80 -3.87 3.56
CA ILE A 215 12.03 -4.37 2.43
C ILE A 215 11.03 -3.27 2.11
N THR A 216 11.53 -2.20 1.51
CA THR A 216 10.70 -1.32 0.69
C THR A 216 10.30 -2.16 -0.53
N SER A 217 9.38 -3.11 -0.35
CA SER A 217 8.61 -3.66 -1.46
C SER A 217 7.77 -2.50 -1.97
N LYS A 218 8.32 -1.77 -2.94
CA LYS A 218 7.52 -0.92 -3.82
C LYS A 218 6.32 -1.77 -4.22
N LYS A 219 5.10 -1.31 -3.95
CA LYS A 219 3.89 -1.97 -4.41
C LYS A 219 3.94 -1.97 -5.94
N GLU A 220 4.47 -3.04 -6.51
CA GLU A 220 4.54 -3.22 -7.95
C GLU A 220 3.19 -3.72 -8.43
N PHE A 221 2.75 -3.13 -9.54
CA PHE A 221 1.43 -3.38 -10.12
C PHE A 221 1.60 -4.00 -11.50
N ILE A 222 0.77 -5.00 -11.79
CA ILE A 222 0.66 -5.60 -13.11
C ILE A 222 -0.44 -4.86 -13.86
N LYS A 223 -0.11 -4.40 -15.06
CA LYS A 223 -1.08 -3.90 -16.04
C LYS A 223 -1.55 -5.08 -16.89
N PHE A 224 -2.84 -5.35 -16.95
CA PHE A 224 -3.38 -6.48 -17.70
C PHE A 224 -4.73 -6.14 -18.35
N GLY A 225 -5.19 -7.00 -19.27
CA GLY A 225 -6.46 -6.85 -19.96
C GLY A 225 -6.52 -5.72 -21.01
N PRO A 226 -7.59 -5.68 -21.82
CA PRO A 226 -7.75 -4.68 -22.89
C PRO A 226 -7.97 -3.25 -22.37
N ALA A 227 -8.43 -3.11 -21.12
CA ALA A 227 -8.69 -1.83 -20.47
C ALA A 227 -7.49 -1.28 -19.65
N ASN A 228 -6.31 -1.93 -19.70
CA ASN A 228 -5.14 -1.60 -18.88
C ASN A 228 -5.43 -1.60 -17.36
N GLU A 229 -6.13 -2.63 -16.89
CA GLU A 229 -6.44 -2.85 -15.48
C GLU A 229 -5.16 -2.97 -14.66
N ARG A 230 -5.19 -2.55 -13.39
CA ARG A 230 -4.02 -2.57 -12.49
C ARG A 230 -4.37 -3.24 -11.19
N ILE A 231 -3.65 -4.32 -10.87
CA ILE A 231 -3.71 -4.97 -9.56
C ILE A 231 -2.30 -5.22 -9.02
N THR A 232 -2.18 -5.45 -7.73
CA THR A 232 -0.90 -5.81 -7.10
C THR A 232 -0.41 -7.15 -7.65
N ILE A 233 0.91 -7.34 -7.71
CA ILE A 233 1.52 -8.61 -8.14
C ILE A 233 0.92 -9.80 -7.38
N GLN A 234 0.74 -9.67 -6.06
CA GLN A 234 0.19 -10.73 -5.22
C GLN A 234 -1.23 -11.15 -5.65
N LYS A 235 -2.12 -10.17 -5.84
CA LYS A 235 -3.51 -10.43 -6.26
C LYS A 235 -3.58 -11.00 -7.69
N TYR A 236 -2.64 -10.61 -8.55
CA TYR A 236 -2.51 -11.20 -9.88
C TYR A 236 -2.12 -12.67 -9.81
N ARG A 237 -1.14 -13.04 -8.99
CA ARG A 237 -0.74 -14.44 -8.78
C ARG A 237 -1.92 -15.29 -8.31
N GLU A 238 -2.64 -14.83 -7.29
CA GLU A 238 -3.82 -15.53 -6.75
C GLU A 238 -4.90 -15.77 -7.81
N LYS A 239 -5.21 -14.75 -8.64
CA LYS A 239 -6.17 -14.89 -9.74
C LYS A 239 -5.69 -15.90 -10.78
N VAL A 240 -4.42 -15.87 -11.16
CA VAL A 240 -3.85 -16.79 -12.14
C VAL A 240 -3.85 -18.22 -11.61
N GLU A 241 -3.42 -18.44 -10.36
CA GLU A 241 -3.43 -19.76 -9.71
C GLU A 241 -4.85 -20.35 -9.65
N ALA A 242 -5.83 -19.53 -9.26
CA ALA A 242 -7.24 -19.96 -9.25
C ALA A 242 -7.76 -20.30 -10.66
N LEU A 243 -7.39 -19.51 -11.67
CA LEU A 243 -7.75 -19.75 -13.06
C LEU A 243 -7.15 -21.06 -13.58
N ILE A 244 -5.84 -21.26 -13.40
CA ILE A 244 -5.15 -22.47 -13.84
C ILE A 244 -5.73 -23.70 -13.15
N LYS A 245 -5.94 -23.64 -11.83
CA LYS A 245 -6.55 -24.73 -11.08
C LYS A 245 -7.95 -25.10 -11.57
N LYS A 246 -8.76 -24.12 -11.97
CA LYS A 246 -10.08 -24.36 -12.57
C LYS A 246 -9.96 -25.02 -13.94
N LEU A 247 -9.04 -24.54 -14.77
CA LEU A 247 -8.85 -25.04 -16.13
C LEU A 247 -8.12 -26.38 -16.17
N GLU A 248 -7.41 -26.79 -15.11
CA GLU A 248 -6.79 -28.13 -15.02
C GLU A 248 -7.81 -29.26 -15.24
N GLU A 249 -9.06 -29.08 -14.83
CA GLU A 249 -10.12 -30.09 -14.99
C GLU A 249 -10.76 -30.08 -16.38
N GLU A 250 -10.73 -28.92 -17.07
CA GLU A 250 -11.45 -28.67 -18.32
C GLU A 250 -10.54 -28.71 -19.55
N ASN A 251 -9.25 -28.40 -19.42
CA ASN A 251 -8.31 -28.24 -20.52
C ASN A 251 -7.39 -29.46 -20.66
N ASP A 252 -7.44 -30.12 -21.82
CA ASP A 252 -6.67 -31.34 -22.07
C ASP A 252 -5.14 -31.11 -22.14
N ILE A 253 -4.68 -29.91 -22.49
CA ILE A 253 -3.25 -29.55 -22.52
C ILE A 253 -2.72 -29.40 -21.09
N LEU A 254 -3.48 -28.77 -20.18
CA LEU A 254 -3.11 -28.70 -18.76
C LEU A 254 -3.08 -30.09 -18.10
N LYS A 255 -3.99 -31.00 -18.49
CA LYS A 255 -3.93 -32.41 -18.05
C LYS A 255 -2.69 -33.13 -18.55
N LYS A 256 -2.32 -32.95 -19.82
CA LYS A 256 -1.06 -33.46 -20.37
C LYS A 256 0.17 -32.94 -19.63
N ILE A 257 0.18 -31.65 -19.25
CA ILE A 257 1.23 -31.06 -18.39
C ILE A 257 1.30 -31.80 -17.05
N LYS A 258 0.14 -32.05 -16.44
CA LYS A 258 0.01 -32.75 -15.14
C LYS A 258 0.48 -34.19 -15.17
N ASP A 259 0.20 -34.89 -16.26
CA ASP A 259 0.59 -36.29 -16.46
C ASP A 259 2.05 -36.45 -16.92
N GLY A 260 2.78 -35.34 -17.11
CA GLY A 260 4.19 -35.34 -17.50
C GLY A 260 4.42 -35.72 -18.97
N ALA A 261 3.40 -35.63 -19.82
CA ALA A 261 3.51 -35.90 -21.25
C ALA A 261 4.33 -34.81 -21.96
N GLU A 262 4.97 -35.16 -23.08
CA GLU A 262 5.60 -34.17 -23.96
C GLU A 262 4.54 -33.31 -24.64
N ILE A 263 4.82 -32.01 -24.74
CA ILE A 263 3.90 -31.01 -25.29
C ILE A 263 4.59 -30.33 -26.45
N THR A 264 3.89 -30.25 -27.57
CA THR A 264 4.42 -29.62 -28.79
C THR A 264 4.33 -28.09 -28.69
N GLN A 265 5.10 -27.39 -29.51
CA GLN A 265 5.06 -25.93 -29.53
C GLN A 265 3.69 -25.38 -29.93
N ASP A 266 2.99 -26.05 -30.85
CA ASP A 266 1.63 -25.68 -31.27
C ASP A 266 0.63 -25.78 -30.10
N GLU A 267 0.76 -26.81 -29.24
CA GLU A 267 -0.06 -26.97 -28.05
C GLU A 267 0.24 -25.89 -26.99
N VAL A 268 1.49 -25.44 -26.87
CA VAL A 268 1.85 -24.33 -25.97
C VAL A 268 1.21 -23.02 -26.46
N GLU A 269 1.24 -22.74 -27.76
CA GLU A 269 0.59 -21.57 -28.35
C GLU A 269 -0.94 -21.62 -28.21
N GLU A 270 -1.54 -22.78 -28.40
CA GLU A 270 -2.97 -22.98 -28.17
C GLU A 270 -3.36 -22.71 -26.71
N LEU A 271 -2.58 -23.23 -25.76
CA LEU A 271 -2.80 -22.99 -24.33
C LEU A 271 -2.69 -21.50 -23.98
N ALA A 272 -1.66 -20.82 -24.49
CA ALA A 272 -1.49 -19.38 -24.29
C ALA A 272 -2.70 -18.59 -24.82
N ASN A 273 -3.14 -18.88 -26.05
CA ASN A 273 -4.31 -18.23 -26.66
C ASN A 273 -5.62 -18.51 -25.92
N ASN A 274 -5.77 -19.71 -25.36
CA ASN A 274 -6.95 -20.07 -24.58
C ASN A 274 -6.99 -19.29 -23.26
N LEU A 275 -5.86 -19.22 -22.55
CA LEU A 275 -5.77 -18.51 -21.28
C LEU A 275 -6.03 -17.00 -21.40
N LEU A 276 -5.70 -16.38 -22.54
CA LEU A 276 -6.02 -14.97 -22.83
C LEU A 276 -7.53 -14.67 -22.93
N LYS A 277 -8.40 -15.68 -22.94
CA LYS A 277 -9.87 -15.48 -22.96
C LYS A 277 -10.47 -15.26 -21.57
N PHE A 278 -9.69 -15.46 -20.51
CA PHE A 278 -10.15 -15.41 -19.13
C PHE A 278 -9.43 -14.32 -18.33
N ASP A 279 -10.14 -13.67 -17.41
CA ASP A 279 -9.54 -12.79 -16.40
C ASP A 279 -8.59 -13.61 -15.51
N PRO A 280 -7.30 -13.22 -15.33
CA PRO A 280 -6.69 -11.90 -15.57
C PRO A 280 -5.77 -11.80 -16.79
N TYR A 281 -6.08 -12.47 -17.90
CA TYR A 281 -5.32 -12.40 -19.15
C TYR A 281 -3.83 -12.72 -18.95
N PRO A 282 -3.50 -13.97 -18.55
CA PRO A 282 -2.12 -14.40 -18.27
C PRO A 282 -1.27 -14.47 -19.55
N THR A 283 -0.77 -13.31 -19.97
CA THR A 283 0.27 -13.21 -21.00
C THR A 283 1.61 -13.68 -20.42
N GLU A 284 2.50 -14.17 -21.28
CA GLU A 284 3.86 -14.53 -20.86
C GLU A 284 4.57 -13.36 -20.16
N GLU A 285 4.45 -12.14 -20.69
CA GLU A 285 5.04 -10.95 -20.09
C GLU A 285 4.51 -10.68 -18.68
N ASN A 286 3.20 -10.82 -18.46
CA ASN A 286 2.59 -10.59 -17.15
C ASN A 286 2.96 -11.68 -16.16
N LEU A 287 3.06 -12.95 -16.59
CA LEU A 287 3.52 -14.05 -15.75
C LEU A 287 4.99 -13.88 -15.37
N GLN A 288 5.86 -13.51 -16.30
CA GLN A 288 7.27 -13.25 -16.02
C GLN A 288 7.46 -12.13 -15.00
N LYS A 289 6.69 -11.04 -15.12
CA LYS A 289 6.68 -9.96 -14.12
C LYS A 289 6.09 -10.42 -12.80
N ALA A 290 4.99 -11.17 -12.84
CA ALA A 290 4.32 -11.64 -11.64
C ALA A 290 5.24 -12.51 -10.79
N TYR A 291 5.96 -13.45 -11.39
CA TYR A 291 6.79 -14.42 -10.67
C TYR A 291 8.27 -14.02 -10.55
N ASP A 292 8.63 -12.78 -10.89
CA ASP A 292 10.03 -12.31 -10.98
C ASP A 292 10.94 -13.28 -11.78
N ALA A 293 10.35 -13.85 -12.83
CA ALA A 293 10.88 -14.95 -13.61
C ALA A 293 11.19 -14.45 -15.02
N ARG A 294 12.06 -13.44 -15.10
CA ARG A 294 12.47 -12.83 -16.37
C ARG A 294 13.09 -13.89 -17.30
N LYS A 295 12.63 -13.92 -18.56
CA LYS A 295 13.10 -14.85 -19.61
C LYS A 295 12.83 -16.34 -19.33
N VAL A 296 11.94 -16.68 -18.39
CA VAL A 296 11.43 -18.05 -18.23
C VAL A 296 10.35 -18.31 -19.29
N ARG A 297 10.44 -19.45 -19.98
CA ARG A 297 9.46 -19.83 -21.00
C ARG A 297 8.08 -19.99 -20.38
N PHE A 298 7.05 -19.60 -21.11
CA PHE A 298 5.66 -19.75 -20.70
C PHE A 298 5.33 -21.14 -20.10
N LEU A 299 5.72 -22.23 -20.76
CA LEU A 299 5.43 -23.59 -20.29
C LEU A 299 6.02 -23.89 -18.90
N ASP A 300 7.23 -23.39 -18.63
CA ASP A 300 7.92 -23.61 -17.36
C ASP A 300 7.25 -22.79 -16.23
N LEU A 301 6.70 -21.62 -16.55
CA LEU A 301 5.87 -20.83 -15.63
C LEU A 301 4.56 -21.54 -15.30
N ILE A 302 3.87 -22.12 -16.30
CA ILE A 302 2.64 -22.88 -16.06
C ILE A 302 2.91 -24.10 -15.17
N LYS A 303 3.98 -24.87 -15.45
CA LYS A 303 4.39 -26.01 -14.61
C LYS A 303 4.65 -25.63 -13.16
N TYR A 304 5.22 -24.44 -12.93
CA TYR A 304 5.43 -23.90 -11.59
C TYR A 304 4.15 -23.55 -10.88
N ILE A 305 3.25 -22.84 -11.56
CA ILE A 305 1.94 -22.44 -11.03
C ILE A 305 1.12 -23.68 -10.64
N MET A 306 1.24 -24.76 -11.42
CA MET A 306 0.61 -26.07 -11.13
C MET A 306 1.34 -26.89 -10.06
N GLY A 307 2.50 -26.44 -9.57
CA GLY A 307 3.29 -27.14 -8.55
C GLY A 307 4.00 -28.42 -9.04
N ILE A 308 4.15 -28.60 -10.36
CA ILE A 308 4.72 -29.81 -10.98
C ILE A 308 6.23 -29.67 -11.24
N GLY A 309 6.75 -28.44 -11.24
CA GLY A 309 8.18 -28.17 -11.41
C GLY A 309 8.66 -27.04 -10.51
N GLY A 310 9.92 -27.12 -10.07
CA GLY A 310 10.57 -26.01 -9.39
C GLY A 310 11.05 -24.97 -10.39
N LEU A 311 10.77 -23.69 -10.13
CA LEU A 311 11.51 -22.60 -10.75
C LEU A 311 12.68 -22.26 -9.84
N VAL A 312 13.89 -22.26 -10.39
CA VAL A 312 14.97 -21.51 -9.77
C VAL A 312 14.83 -20.07 -10.28
N THR A 313 14.22 -19.22 -9.45
CA THR A 313 13.97 -17.82 -9.78
C THR A 313 15.29 -17.09 -10.03
N PHE A 314 15.24 -15.99 -10.77
CA PHE A 314 16.42 -15.15 -10.98
C PHE A 314 16.99 -14.68 -9.64
N SER A 315 16.12 -14.29 -8.71
CA SER A 315 16.47 -13.90 -7.34
C SER A 315 17.22 -15.00 -6.58
N GLU A 316 16.77 -16.26 -6.67
CA GLU A 316 17.43 -17.40 -6.02
C GLU A 316 18.81 -17.68 -6.62
N LYS A 317 18.94 -17.70 -7.95
CA LYS A 317 20.25 -17.90 -8.61
C LYS A 317 21.25 -16.82 -8.25
N VAL A 318 20.80 -15.56 -8.26
CA VAL A 318 21.65 -14.42 -7.89
C VAL A 318 22.02 -14.52 -6.40
N SER A 319 21.08 -14.88 -5.53
CA SER A 319 21.35 -15.02 -4.09
C SER A 319 22.33 -16.14 -3.78
N GLU A 320 22.19 -17.29 -4.41
CA GLU A 320 23.09 -18.45 -4.27
C GLU A 320 24.50 -18.12 -4.78
N ALA A 321 24.61 -17.53 -5.98
CA ALA A 321 25.89 -17.14 -6.55
C ALA A 321 26.63 -16.12 -5.67
N PHE A 322 25.92 -15.17 -5.06
CA PHE A 322 26.51 -14.21 -4.12
C PHE A 322 26.92 -14.86 -2.79
N ALA A 323 26.16 -15.85 -2.31
CA ALA A 323 26.53 -16.62 -1.11
C ALA A 323 27.81 -17.43 -1.33
N GLU A 324 27.94 -18.12 -2.47
CA GLU A 324 29.15 -18.83 -2.87
C GLU A 324 30.34 -17.87 -2.99
N PHE A 325 30.15 -16.72 -3.66
CA PHE A 325 31.22 -15.72 -3.79
C PHE A 325 31.71 -15.21 -2.44
N ILE A 326 30.83 -14.97 -1.46
CA ILE A 326 31.24 -14.55 -0.12
C ILE A 326 31.97 -15.69 0.60
N ALA A 327 31.51 -16.93 0.48
CA ALA A 327 32.14 -18.10 1.09
C ALA A 327 33.57 -18.34 0.55
N ASP A 328 33.78 -18.17 -0.76
CA ASP A 328 35.07 -18.32 -1.43
C ASP A 328 36.06 -17.20 -1.09
N ASN A 329 35.59 -16.05 -0.58
CA ASN A 329 36.40 -14.89 -0.21
C ASN A 329 36.30 -14.63 1.30
N ASN A 330 36.92 -15.51 2.08
CA ASN A 330 36.90 -15.49 3.55
C ASN A 330 37.60 -14.28 4.22
N ASN A 331 38.18 -13.36 3.45
CA ASN A 331 38.90 -12.17 3.92
C ASN A 331 38.08 -10.87 3.82
N LEU A 332 36.78 -10.94 3.57
CA LEU A 332 35.89 -9.78 3.45
C LEU A 332 35.52 -9.20 4.82
N SER A 333 35.64 -7.89 4.96
CA SER A 333 35.16 -7.13 6.13
C SER A 333 33.64 -6.97 6.13
N SER A 334 33.05 -6.64 7.28
CA SER A 334 31.59 -6.45 7.42
C SER A 334 31.03 -5.41 6.42
N ASN A 335 31.76 -4.33 6.16
CA ASN A 335 31.32 -3.30 5.21
C ASN A 335 31.37 -3.80 3.75
N GLN A 336 32.33 -4.66 3.41
CA GLN A 336 32.45 -5.28 2.10
C GLN A 336 31.35 -6.33 1.86
N ILE A 337 31.01 -7.12 2.89
CA ILE A 337 29.88 -8.06 2.84
C ILE A 337 28.57 -7.29 2.68
N GLN A 338 28.36 -6.22 3.45
CA GLN A 338 27.17 -5.38 3.32
C GLN A 338 27.07 -4.78 1.91
N PHE A 339 28.19 -4.37 1.31
CA PHE A 339 28.20 -3.89 -0.07
C PHE A 339 27.76 -4.97 -1.06
N LEU A 340 28.24 -6.21 -0.91
CA LEU A 340 27.86 -7.32 -1.77
C LEU A 340 26.37 -7.68 -1.63
N ILE A 341 25.81 -7.58 -0.42
CA ILE A 341 24.37 -7.75 -0.17
C ILE A 341 23.57 -6.66 -0.90
N VAL A 342 23.97 -5.39 -0.78
CA VAL A 342 23.33 -4.28 -1.50
C VAL A 342 23.45 -4.45 -3.03
N LEU A 343 24.59 -4.98 -3.50
CA LEU A 343 24.82 -5.26 -4.91
C LEU A 343 23.93 -6.38 -5.44
N ARG A 344 23.81 -7.47 -4.67
CA ARG A 344 22.87 -8.55 -4.94
C ARG A 344 21.45 -8.01 -5.08
N ASP A 345 20.99 -7.25 -4.09
CA ASP A 345 19.63 -6.72 -4.06
C ASP A 345 19.37 -5.73 -5.22
N PHE A 346 20.38 -4.91 -5.56
CA PHE A 346 20.33 -4.03 -6.73
C PHE A 346 20.22 -4.81 -8.05
N ILE A 347 20.98 -5.90 -8.20
CA ILE A 347 20.92 -6.76 -9.40
C ILE A 347 19.57 -7.46 -9.48
N ILE A 348 19.04 -7.97 -8.36
CA ILE A 348 17.71 -8.60 -8.30
C ILE A 348 16.63 -7.61 -8.75
N GLN A 349 16.67 -6.38 -8.25
CA GLN A 349 15.67 -5.35 -8.59
C GLN A 349 15.83 -4.86 -10.03
N ASN A 350 17.02 -4.40 -10.43
CA ASN A 350 17.21 -3.70 -11.70
C ASN A 350 17.47 -4.65 -12.88
N GLY A 351 17.91 -5.89 -12.64
CA GLY A 351 18.22 -6.89 -13.66
C GLY A 351 19.39 -6.52 -14.59
N SER A 352 20.10 -5.43 -14.29
CA SER A 352 21.28 -4.98 -15.01
C SER A 352 22.18 -4.21 -14.05
N LEU A 353 23.48 -4.17 -14.36
CA LEU A 353 24.46 -3.42 -13.59
C LEU A 353 25.39 -2.68 -14.54
N SER A 354 25.43 -1.34 -14.45
CA SER A 354 26.44 -0.54 -15.13
C SER A 354 27.54 -0.10 -14.17
N LYS A 355 28.75 0.15 -14.70
CA LYS A 355 29.86 0.70 -13.89
C LYS A 355 29.53 2.05 -13.25
N LYS A 356 28.58 2.79 -13.82
CA LYS A 356 28.11 4.08 -13.29
C LYS A 356 27.24 3.90 -12.05
N ASP A 357 26.55 2.77 -11.92
CA ASP A 357 25.66 2.51 -10.77
C ASP A 357 26.46 2.29 -9.49
N LEU A 358 27.62 1.63 -9.59
CA LEU A 358 28.53 1.35 -8.47
C LEU A 358 29.13 2.60 -7.79
N VAL A 359 28.99 3.77 -8.42
CA VAL A 359 29.45 5.07 -7.90
C VAL A 359 28.30 6.02 -7.54
N ASN A 360 27.05 5.54 -7.57
CA ASN A 360 25.84 6.27 -7.18
C ASN A 360 25.18 5.64 -5.94
N GLU A 361 24.14 6.29 -5.39
CA GLU A 361 23.29 5.64 -4.38
C GLU A 361 22.63 4.38 -4.99
N PRO A 362 22.50 3.26 -4.25
CA PRO A 362 22.69 3.08 -2.81
C PRO A 362 24.14 2.78 -2.37
N PHE A 363 25.06 2.53 -3.29
CA PHE A 363 26.41 2.02 -3.02
C PHE A 363 27.33 3.02 -2.33
N THR A 364 27.11 4.32 -2.53
CA THR A 364 27.87 5.41 -1.91
C THR A 364 27.48 5.68 -0.46
N LYS A 365 26.39 5.09 0.06
CA LYS A 365 25.99 5.22 1.48
C LYS A 365 26.88 4.44 2.43
N LEU A 366 27.53 3.37 1.94
CA LEU A 366 28.35 2.47 2.75
C LEU A 366 29.79 2.97 2.96
N HIS A 367 30.32 3.81 2.05
CA HIS A 367 31.66 4.38 2.16
C HIS A 367 31.79 5.67 1.35
N ASN A 368 32.54 6.66 1.88
CA ASN A 368 32.71 7.99 1.29
C ASN A 368 33.33 8.00 -0.13
N ARG A 369 34.05 6.94 -0.49
CA ARG A 369 34.64 6.69 -1.82
C ARG A 369 33.94 5.56 -2.58
N GLY A 370 32.80 5.09 -2.08
CA GLY A 370 31.99 4.02 -2.68
C GLY A 370 32.79 2.74 -2.95
N PHE A 371 32.44 2.08 -4.07
CA PHE A 371 33.09 0.86 -4.56
C PHE A 371 34.62 0.96 -4.66
N LEU A 372 35.15 2.12 -5.06
CA LEU A 372 36.59 2.34 -5.26
C LEU A 372 37.38 2.46 -3.96
N GLY A 373 36.73 2.80 -2.85
CA GLY A 373 37.37 2.89 -1.53
C GLY A 373 37.18 1.66 -0.65
N LEU A 374 36.19 0.82 -0.97
CA LEU A 374 35.83 -0.37 -0.18
C LEU A 374 36.63 -1.62 -0.57
N PHE A 375 37.06 -1.72 -1.81
CA PHE A 375 37.75 -2.89 -2.35
C PHE A 375 39.09 -2.47 -2.95
N ASP A 376 40.08 -3.36 -2.91
CA ASP A 376 41.33 -3.16 -3.65
C ASP A 376 41.12 -3.38 -5.16
N PRO A 377 42.03 -2.91 -6.03
CA PRO A 377 41.85 -3.02 -7.48
C PRO A 377 41.66 -4.46 -7.98
N ALA A 378 42.27 -5.44 -7.30
CA ALA A 378 42.14 -6.85 -7.62
C ALA A 378 40.72 -7.37 -7.34
N MET A 379 40.18 -7.09 -6.16
CA MET A 379 38.82 -7.49 -5.77
C MET A 379 37.76 -6.72 -6.56
N GLN A 380 37.98 -5.44 -6.89
CA GLN A 380 37.08 -4.68 -7.78
C GLN A 380 36.93 -5.37 -9.14
N THR A 381 38.04 -5.81 -9.74
CA THR A 381 38.02 -6.53 -11.01
C THR A 381 37.31 -7.86 -10.88
N LYS A 382 37.57 -8.60 -9.79
CA LYS A 382 36.93 -9.89 -9.50
C LYS A 382 35.40 -9.77 -9.36
N ILE A 383 34.93 -8.74 -8.64
CA ILE A 383 33.49 -8.47 -8.47
C ILE A 383 32.85 -8.12 -9.80
N LEU A 384 33.46 -7.24 -10.61
CA LEU A 384 32.93 -6.87 -11.92
C LEU A 384 32.83 -8.05 -12.88
N LEU A 385 33.84 -8.94 -12.90
CA LEU A 385 33.81 -10.15 -13.70
C LEU A 385 32.73 -11.13 -13.22
N PHE A 386 32.57 -11.28 -11.91
CA PHE A 386 31.53 -12.10 -11.30
C PHE A 386 30.12 -11.59 -11.63
N THR A 387 29.86 -10.28 -11.48
CA THR A 387 28.56 -9.71 -11.80
C THR A 387 28.23 -9.80 -13.28
N ASN A 388 29.21 -9.58 -14.16
CA ASN A 388 29.02 -9.78 -15.60
C ASN A 388 28.70 -11.25 -15.91
N LYS A 389 29.42 -12.20 -15.29
CA LYS A 389 29.15 -13.64 -15.49
C LYS A 389 27.74 -14.04 -15.03
N ILE A 390 27.23 -13.50 -13.93
CA ILE A 390 25.84 -13.74 -13.48
C ILE A 390 24.83 -13.18 -14.49
N LEU A 391 25.08 -11.97 -14.99
CA LEU A 391 24.21 -11.32 -15.96
C LEU A 391 24.26 -12.02 -17.32
N ASP A 392 25.44 -12.45 -17.79
CA ASP A 392 25.65 -13.14 -19.07
C ASP A 392 25.12 -14.59 -19.05
N HIS A 393 25.25 -15.32 -17.93
CA HIS A 393 24.61 -16.64 -17.77
C HIS A 393 23.08 -16.55 -17.72
N ALA A 394 22.51 -15.38 -17.42
CA ALA A 394 21.09 -15.10 -17.58
C ALA A 394 20.70 -14.74 -19.04
N GLU A 395 21.67 -14.53 -19.93
CA GLU A 395 21.46 -14.29 -21.37
C GLU A 395 21.75 -15.51 -22.24
N LEU A 396 22.54 -16.48 -21.76
CA LEU A 396 22.98 -17.64 -22.54
C LEU A 396 22.51 -18.96 -21.92
N ARG A 397 21.27 -19.36 -22.24
CA ARG A 397 20.99 -20.75 -22.62
C ARG A 397 20.01 -20.74 -23.82
N PRO A 398 20.37 -21.38 -24.95
CA PRO A 398 19.49 -21.54 -26.09
C PRO A 398 18.27 -22.41 -25.77
#